data_AF-A0A5C6SMH6-F1
#
_entry.id   AF-A0A5C6SMH6-F1
#
_cell.length_a   1.000
_cell.length_b   1.000
_cell.length_c   1.000
_cell.angle_alpha   90.00
_cell.angle_beta   90.00
_cell.angle_gamma   90.00
#
_symmetry.space_group_name_H-M   'P 1'
#
loop_
_entity.id
_entity.type
_entity.pdbx_description
1 polymer ?
#
loop_
_entity_poly.entity_id
_entity_poly.type
_entity_poly.pdbx_seq_one_letter_code
_entity_poly.pdbx_strand_id
1 'polypeptide(L)'
;MAVPSVAAAEMLPRFLLPRLSWGAPLSVSRATRPFASIPSSDQRRSFASIQAGPVPRRRSPQAESPIIKRAFHATTIRQRDHHFDTLKFVKRLQGEGFTEEQSAAMMKVLNDVIEESIQNLTRTMVLREDAAKATYTQKVDFAKLRSELLSADSTESNTTRTAHERLTNDIAKLSNRLRDEISRTQASVRLDLNLEKGRIREEAVGQELKIKETETKIEQEVAALREKLEQVKFQTLQWLMGVCTGFAALLLGAWRLLM
;
A
#
# COMPACT_ATOMS: atom_id res chain seq x y z
N MET A 1 -2.15 42.89 -22.51
CA MET A 1 -2.67 42.99 -21.13
C MET A 1 -3.72 41.90 -20.97
N ALA A 2 -3.37 40.83 -20.24
CA ALA A 2 -4.20 39.64 -20.09
C ALA A 2 -5.16 39.82 -18.89
N VAL A 3 -6.42 39.50 -19.10
CA VAL A 3 -7.48 39.48 -18.08
C VAL A 3 -7.78 38.00 -17.78
N PRO A 4 -7.64 37.49 -16.55
CA PRO A 4 -8.01 36.12 -16.25
C PRO A 4 -9.50 36.03 -15.90
N SER A 5 -10.24 35.21 -16.65
CA SER A 5 -11.57 34.72 -16.28
C SER A 5 -11.43 33.57 -15.30
N VAL A 6 -11.87 33.77 -14.06
CA VAL A 6 -11.98 32.69 -13.06
C VAL A 6 -13.33 32.02 -13.25
N ALA A 7 -13.28 30.76 -13.65
CA ALA A 7 -14.43 29.88 -13.82
C ALA A 7 -15.16 29.66 -12.48
N ALA A 8 -16.48 29.71 -12.55
CA ALA A 8 -17.41 29.44 -11.45
C ALA A 8 -17.24 27.99 -10.95
N ALA A 9 -16.78 27.83 -9.72
CA ALA A 9 -16.92 26.59 -8.97
C ALA A 9 -18.32 26.59 -8.33
N GLU A 10 -19.30 25.99 -9.01
CA GLU A 10 -20.60 25.68 -8.43
C GLU A 10 -20.41 24.72 -7.25
N MET A 11 -20.72 25.23 -6.05
CA MET A 11 -20.79 24.45 -4.82
C MET A 11 -21.93 23.44 -4.90
N LEU A 12 -21.58 22.15 -5.02
CA LEU A 12 -22.52 21.06 -4.79
C LEU A 12 -23.01 21.09 -3.33
N PRO A 13 -24.33 21.04 -3.08
CA PRO A 13 -24.88 21.15 -1.74
C PRO A 13 -24.65 19.89 -0.88
N ARG A 14 -24.30 20.12 0.40
CA ARG A 14 -23.74 19.18 1.38
C ARG A 14 -24.66 18.07 1.92
N PHE A 15 -25.77 17.73 1.25
CA PHE A 15 -26.72 16.72 1.75
C PHE A 15 -26.54 15.31 1.16
N LEU A 16 -25.51 15.09 0.33
CA LEU A 16 -25.25 13.81 -0.35
C LEU A 16 -24.07 12.99 0.21
N LEU A 17 -23.53 13.30 1.40
CA LEU A 17 -22.42 12.55 1.98
C LEU A 17 -22.83 11.77 3.25
N PRO A 18 -22.58 10.44 3.31
CA PRO A 18 -22.87 9.64 4.50
C PRO A 18 -21.94 10.03 5.66
N ARG A 19 -22.54 10.23 6.83
CA ARG A 19 -21.90 10.69 8.07
C ARG A 19 -20.94 9.64 8.66
N LEU A 20 -19.66 9.65 8.29
CA LEU A 20 -18.62 8.93 9.05
C LEU A 20 -17.27 9.67 9.19
N SER A 21 -17.18 10.95 8.85
CA SER A 21 -15.90 11.68 8.92
C SER A 21 -16.01 13.07 9.55
N TRP A 22 -16.57 13.18 10.75
CA TRP A 22 -16.54 14.44 11.50
C TRP A 22 -16.23 14.18 12.98
N GLY A 23 -14.97 14.41 13.35
CA GLY A 23 -14.56 14.67 14.73
C GLY A 23 -13.47 13.74 15.29
N ALA A 24 -12.22 14.16 15.26
CA ALA A 24 -11.50 14.61 16.46
C ALA A 24 -10.04 15.00 16.15
N PRO A 25 -9.49 16.02 16.84
CA PRO A 25 -8.17 16.58 16.59
C PRO A 25 -7.04 15.83 17.32
N LEU A 26 -5.83 16.16 16.88
CA LEU A 26 -4.53 15.70 17.33
C LEU A 26 -4.33 15.81 18.86
N SER A 27 -3.90 14.73 19.50
CA SER A 27 -3.26 14.76 20.81
C SER A 27 -2.03 13.85 20.82
N VAL A 28 -0.87 14.47 21.03
CA VAL A 28 0.42 13.84 21.26
C VAL A 28 0.45 13.33 22.69
N SER A 29 0.71 12.03 22.91
CA SER A 29 1.38 11.55 24.12
C SER A 29 1.96 10.14 23.95
N ARG A 30 3.26 10.10 24.25
CA ARG A 30 4.20 8.98 24.38
C ARG A 30 3.74 7.97 25.46
N ALA A 31 3.74 6.68 25.13
CA ALA A 31 4.02 5.60 26.08
C ALA A 31 4.43 4.31 25.34
N THR A 32 5.71 3.98 25.47
CA THR A 32 6.30 2.69 25.10
C THR A 32 5.79 1.58 26.03
N ARG A 33 5.28 0.49 25.47
CA ARG A 33 5.09 -0.78 26.19
C ARG A 33 5.68 -1.93 25.37
N PRO A 34 6.42 -2.85 26.00
CA PRO A 34 7.12 -3.92 25.30
C PRO A 34 6.18 -5.10 24.99
N PHE A 35 6.58 -5.80 23.92
CA PHE A 35 6.04 -7.04 23.40
C PHE A 35 6.12 -8.14 24.47
N ALA A 36 4.98 -8.73 24.86
CA ALA A 36 4.95 -9.91 25.72
C ALA A 36 4.96 -11.17 24.83
N SER A 37 6.01 -11.97 24.99
CA SER A 37 6.20 -13.28 24.39
C SER A 37 5.23 -14.30 24.99
N ILE A 38 4.59 -15.09 24.12
CA ILE A 38 3.81 -16.27 24.50
C ILE A 38 4.80 -17.44 24.65
N PRO A 39 4.90 -18.13 25.79
CA PRO A 39 5.68 -19.36 25.89
C PRO A 39 4.84 -20.56 25.40
N SER A 40 5.39 -21.28 24.43
CA SER A 40 4.99 -22.63 24.05
C SER A 40 5.32 -23.60 25.18
N SER A 41 4.29 -24.14 25.85
CA SER A 41 4.44 -25.27 26.78
C SER A 41 4.26 -26.58 26.01
N ASP A 42 5.41 -27.20 25.77
CA ASP A 42 5.56 -28.56 25.26
C ASP A 42 5.29 -29.53 26.42
N GLN A 43 4.20 -30.30 26.37
CA GLN A 43 3.96 -31.37 27.33
C GLN A 43 3.74 -32.70 26.58
N ARG A 44 4.87 -33.38 26.38
CA ARG A 44 4.97 -34.83 26.19
C ARG A 44 4.03 -35.56 27.15
N ARG A 45 3.12 -36.38 26.60
CA ARG A 45 2.58 -37.56 27.29
C ARG A 45 2.75 -38.80 26.42
N SER A 46 3.74 -39.58 26.86
CA SER A 46 3.84 -41.04 26.87
C SER A 46 2.77 -41.85 26.12
N PHE A 47 3.30 -42.65 25.20
CA PHE A 47 2.71 -43.84 24.60
C PHE A 47 2.28 -44.86 25.67
N ALA A 48 1.05 -45.37 25.54
CA ALA A 48 0.65 -46.67 26.05
C ALA A 48 -0.23 -47.35 25.00
N SER A 49 0.26 -48.48 24.52
CA SER A 49 -0.42 -49.45 23.67
C SER A 49 -1.71 -49.96 24.32
N ILE A 50 -2.77 -50.20 23.55
CA ILE A 50 -3.67 -51.35 23.68
C ILE A 50 -4.41 -51.57 22.34
N GLN A 51 -4.09 -52.71 21.75
CA GLN A 51 -4.87 -53.68 20.98
C GLN A 51 -6.00 -53.23 20.04
N ALA A 52 -5.89 -53.78 18.83
CA ALA A 52 -6.85 -53.76 17.74
C ALA A 52 -8.18 -54.45 18.09
N GLY A 53 -9.28 -53.81 17.68
CA GLY A 53 -10.62 -54.39 17.56
C GLY A 53 -11.28 -53.86 16.27
N PRO A 54 -12.20 -54.62 15.64
CA PRO A 54 -12.52 -54.46 14.23
C PRO A 54 -13.48 -53.29 13.92
N VAL A 55 -13.25 -52.73 12.73
CA VAL A 55 -13.94 -51.62 12.07
C VAL A 55 -15.43 -51.89 11.84
N PRO A 56 -16.34 -50.99 12.23
CA PRO A 56 -17.64 -50.85 11.58
C PRO A 56 -17.56 -49.77 10.48
N ARG A 57 -17.78 -50.24 9.26
CA ARG A 57 -17.89 -49.48 8.00
C ARG A 57 -19.07 -48.50 8.10
N ARG A 58 -18.80 -47.22 8.39
CA ARG A 58 -19.83 -46.17 8.37
C ARG A 58 -20.22 -45.89 6.91
N ARG A 59 -21.40 -46.34 6.52
CA ARG A 59 -22.04 -46.03 5.23
C ARG A 59 -22.18 -44.51 5.10
N SER A 60 -21.64 -43.96 4.01
CA SER A 60 -21.95 -42.66 3.47
C SER A 60 -23.46 -42.52 3.23
N PRO A 61 -24.14 -41.45 3.67
CA PRO A 61 -25.46 -41.15 3.16
C PRO A 61 -25.30 -40.69 1.70
N GLN A 62 -25.91 -41.47 0.79
CA GLN A 62 -26.07 -41.09 -0.59
C GLN A 62 -26.87 -39.79 -0.67
N ALA A 63 -26.43 -38.91 -1.56
CA ALA A 63 -27.17 -37.72 -1.95
C ALA A 63 -28.49 -38.15 -2.60
N GLU A 64 -29.56 -38.15 -1.81
CA GLU A 64 -30.92 -38.12 -2.34
C GLU A 64 -31.18 -36.71 -2.85
N SER A 65 -31.12 -36.56 -4.17
CA SER A 65 -31.70 -35.43 -4.87
C SER A 65 -33.18 -35.31 -4.46
N PRO A 66 -33.65 -34.16 -3.96
CA PRO A 66 -35.06 -34.01 -3.69
C PRO A 66 -35.75 -33.94 -5.05
N ILE A 67 -36.42 -35.04 -5.42
CA ILE A 67 -37.44 -35.01 -6.47
C ILE A 67 -38.52 -34.07 -5.93
N ILE A 68 -38.45 -32.80 -6.32
CA ILE A 68 -39.52 -31.83 -6.11
C ILE A 68 -40.69 -32.33 -6.95
N LYS A 69 -41.54 -33.15 -6.34
CA LYS A 69 -42.84 -33.49 -6.88
C LYS A 69 -43.63 -32.19 -6.95
N ARG A 70 -43.61 -31.57 -8.12
CA ARG A 70 -44.41 -30.39 -8.46
C ARG A 70 -45.86 -30.84 -8.39
N ALA A 71 -46.50 -30.66 -7.23
CA ALA A 71 -47.93 -30.86 -7.09
C ALA A 71 -48.61 -29.78 -7.93
N PHE A 72 -49.02 -30.13 -9.14
CA PHE A 72 -49.90 -29.30 -9.95
C PHE A 72 -51.27 -29.30 -9.27
N HIS A 73 -51.50 -28.30 -8.41
CA HIS A 73 -52.84 -27.99 -7.94
C HIS A 73 -53.61 -27.39 -9.12
N ALA A 74 -54.34 -28.23 -9.85
CA ALA A 74 -55.44 -27.74 -10.67
C ALA A 74 -56.44 -27.08 -9.72
N THR A 75 -56.64 -25.78 -9.85
CA THR A 75 -57.66 -25.05 -9.13
C THR A 75 -59.00 -25.73 -9.43
N THR A 76 -59.59 -26.38 -8.42
CA THR A 76 -60.96 -26.90 -8.50
C THR A 76 -61.86 -25.76 -8.96
N ILE A 77 -62.61 -25.97 -10.04
CA ILE A 77 -63.59 -25.00 -10.56
C ILE A 77 -64.56 -24.72 -9.42
N ARG A 78 -64.35 -23.60 -8.73
CA ARG A 78 -65.22 -23.16 -7.66
C ARG A 78 -66.51 -22.72 -8.34
N GLN A 79 -67.58 -23.48 -8.15
CA GLN A 79 -68.89 -23.07 -8.64
C GLN A 79 -69.16 -21.68 -8.08
N ARG A 80 -69.54 -20.76 -8.98
CA ARG A 80 -69.92 -19.41 -8.60
C ARG A 80 -71.22 -19.54 -7.81
N ASP A 81 -71.12 -19.60 -6.49
CA ASP A 81 -72.26 -19.36 -5.62
C ASP A 81 -72.93 -18.07 -6.12
N HIS A 82 -74.23 -18.09 -6.33
CA HIS A 82 -74.94 -16.88 -6.71
C HIS A 82 -74.98 -16.00 -5.45
N HIS A 83 -74.04 -15.07 -5.34
CA HIS A 83 -73.84 -14.29 -4.11
C HIS A 83 -75.02 -13.34 -3.82
N PHE A 84 -75.89 -13.10 -4.81
CA PHE A 84 -77.02 -12.20 -4.71
C PHE A 84 -78.30 -12.80 -5.30
N ASP A 85 -79.27 -13.12 -4.44
CA ASP A 85 -80.60 -13.61 -4.83
C ASP A 85 -81.58 -12.44 -4.95
N THR A 86 -81.75 -11.94 -6.18
CA THR A 86 -82.60 -10.79 -6.49
C THR A 86 -84.08 -11.06 -6.20
N LEU A 87 -84.52 -12.31 -6.36
CA LEU A 87 -85.91 -12.72 -6.24
C LEU A 87 -86.34 -12.82 -4.77
N LYS A 88 -85.46 -13.35 -3.91
CA LYS A 88 -85.66 -13.35 -2.45
C LYS A 88 -85.69 -11.94 -1.87
N PHE A 89 -84.90 -11.02 -2.43
CA PHE A 89 -84.90 -9.62 -2.00
C PHE A 89 -86.22 -8.91 -2.35
N VAL A 90 -86.71 -9.08 -3.59
CA VAL A 90 -88.00 -8.53 -4.03
C VAL A 90 -89.16 -9.07 -3.19
N LYS A 91 -89.21 -10.39 -2.94
CA LYS A 91 -90.25 -11.00 -2.10
C LYS A 91 -90.25 -10.48 -0.66
N ARG A 92 -89.06 -10.15 -0.13
CA ARG A 92 -88.94 -9.58 1.21
C ARG A 92 -89.46 -8.15 1.25
N LEU A 93 -89.16 -7.31 0.26
CA LEU A 93 -89.72 -5.95 0.17
C LEU A 93 -91.24 -5.97 0.00
N GLN A 94 -91.77 -6.89 -0.80
CA GLN A 94 -93.22 -7.08 -0.93
C GLN A 94 -93.88 -7.45 0.41
N GLY A 95 -93.23 -8.30 1.21
CA GLY A 95 -93.70 -8.66 2.56
C GLY A 95 -93.69 -7.52 3.57
N GLU A 96 -92.87 -6.49 3.34
CA GLU A 96 -92.79 -5.26 4.17
C GLU A 96 -93.71 -4.13 3.64
N GLY A 97 -94.58 -4.42 2.65
CA GLY A 97 -95.62 -3.50 2.18
C GLY A 97 -95.25 -2.68 0.93
N PHE A 98 -94.14 -2.97 0.25
CA PHE A 98 -93.81 -2.33 -1.03
C PHE A 98 -94.54 -2.97 -2.20
N THR A 99 -94.88 -2.18 -3.22
CA THR A 99 -95.44 -2.75 -4.45
C THR A 99 -94.37 -3.54 -5.22
N GLU A 100 -94.80 -4.48 -6.05
CA GLU A 100 -93.91 -5.30 -6.85
C GLU A 100 -93.01 -4.46 -7.77
N GLU A 101 -93.59 -3.43 -8.41
CA GLU A 101 -92.86 -2.52 -9.29
C GLU A 101 -91.81 -1.70 -8.55
N GLN A 102 -92.12 -1.22 -7.34
CA GLN A 102 -91.17 -0.47 -6.50
C GLN A 102 -90.04 -1.36 -6.01
N SER A 103 -90.36 -2.59 -5.60
CA SER A 103 -89.38 -3.59 -5.16
C SER A 103 -88.43 -3.98 -6.30
N ALA A 104 -88.96 -4.14 -7.52
CA ALA A 104 -88.17 -4.43 -8.71
C ALA A 104 -87.29 -3.24 -9.13
N ALA A 105 -87.78 -2.01 -9.02
CA ALA A 105 -87.00 -0.80 -9.32
C ALA A 105 -85.84 -0.60 -8.33
N MET A 106 -86.09 -0.78 -7.03
CA MET A 106 -85.06 -0.70 -5.99
C MET A 106 -83.96 -1.75 -6.18
N MET A 107 -84.35 -2.96 -6.58
CA MET A 107 -83.41 -4.04 -6.87
C MET A 107 -82.50 -3.71 -8.07
N LYS A 108 -83.01 -3.04 -9.11
CA LYS A 108 -82.18 -2.60 -10.24
C LYS A 108 -81.10 -1.61 -9.82
N VAL A 109 -81.47 -0.58 -9.06
CA VAL A 109 -80.52 0.42 -8.55
C VAL A 109 -79.46 -0.24 -7.65
N LEU A 110 -79.86 -1.18 -6.79
CA LEU A 110 -78.92 -1.91 -5.94
C LEU A 110 -77.97 -2.80 -6.75
N ASN A 111 -78.44 -3.41 -7.84
CA ASN A 111 -77.60 -4.18 -8.74
C ASN A 111 -76.52 -3.29 -9.39
N ASP A 112 -76.91 -2.10 -9.85
CA ASP A 112 -75.98 -1.14 -10.48
C ASP A 112 -74.89 -0.68 -9.50
N VAL A 113 -75.26 -0.35 -8.25
CA VAL A 113 -74.29 0.06 -7.20
C VAL A 113 -73.36 -1.09 -6.81
N ILE A 114 -73.86 -2.32 -6.74
CA ILE A 114 -73.05 -3.50 -6.43
C ILE A 114 -72.07 -3.78 -7.58
N GLU A 115 -72.52 -3.70 -8.83
CA GLU A 115 -71.67 -3.90 -10.00
C GLU A 115 -70.56 -2.85 -10.06
N GLU A 116 -70.87 -1.57 -9.83
CA GLU A 116 -69.87 -0.50 -9.73
C GLU A 116 -68.87 -0.75 -8.58
N SER A 117 -69.35 -1.20 -7.42
CA SER A 117 -68.52 -1.53 -6.27
C SER A 117 -67.57 -2.70 -6.54
N ILE A 118 -68.07 -3.78 -7.16
CA ILE A 118 -67.27 -4.96 -7.52
C ILE A 118 -66.20 -4.59 -8.54
N GLN A 119 -66.54 -3.79 -9.56
CA GLN A 119 -65.58 -3.32 -10.55
C GLN A 119 -64.48 -2.45 -9.92
N ASN A 120 -64.84 -1.54 -9.01
CA ASN A 120 -63.89 -0.70 -8.30
C ASN A 120 -62.93 -1.53 -7.41
N LEU A 121 -63.45 -2.52 -6.68
CA LEU A 121 -62.62 -3.43 -5.87
C LEU A 121 -61.71 -4.29 -6.75
N THR A 122 -62.25 -4.88 -7.81
CA THR A 122 -61.50 -5.78 -8.70
C THR A 122 -60.37 -5.04 -9.44
N ARG A 123 -60.52 -3.73 -9.70
CA ARG A 123 -59.47 -2.90 -10.33
C ARG A 123 -58.19 -2.78 -9.51
N THR A 124 -58.28 -2.87 -8.18
CA THR A 124 -57.11 -2.78 -7.27
C THR A 124 -56.61 -4.13 -6.78
N MET A 125 -57.38 -5.19 -7.01
CA MET A 125 -57.02 -6.55 -6.61
C MET A 125 -56.18 -7.23 -7.69
N VAL A 126 -55.30 -8.13 -7.25
CA VAL A 126 -54.48 -8.97 -8.12
C VAL A 126 -54.90 -10.43 -7.96
N LEU A 127 -54.99 -11.15 -9.08
CA LEU A 127 -55.25 -12.58 -9.03
C LEU A 127 -54.12 -13.30 -8.29
N ARG A 128 -54.50 -14.27 -7.45
CA ARG A 128 -53.52 -15.06 -6.68
C ARG A 128 -52.50 -15.77 -7.56
N GLU A 129 -52.90 -16.18 -8.76
CA GLU A 129 -52.00 -16.79 -9.74
C GLU A 129 -50.91 -15.82 -10.21
N ASP A 130 -51.26 -14.56 -10.50
CA ASP A 130 -50.32 -13.57 -11.03
C ASP A 130 -49.41 -13.05 -9.93
N ALA A 131 -49.93 -12.89 -8.72
CA ALA A 131 -49.11 -12.62 -7.53
C ALA A 131 -48.09 -13.76 -7.27
N ALA A 132 -48.52 -15.02 -7.41
CA ALA A 132 -47.64 -16.18 -7.25
C ALA A 132 -46.58 -16.27 -8.35
N LYS A 133 -46.96 -16.00 -9.62
CA LYS A 133 -46.02 -15.94 -10.75
C LYS A 133 -44.98 -14.84 -10.54
N ALA A 134 -45.41 -13.62 -10.19
CA ALA A 134 -44.51 -12.50 -9.93
C ALA A 134 -43.51 -12.81 -8.79
N THR A 135 -44.01 -13.40 -7.69
CA THR A 135 -43.17 -13.82 -6.57
C THR A 135 -42.16 -14.90 -6.98
N TYR A 136 -42.57 -15.85 -7.83
CA TYR A 136 -41.68 -16.89 -8.33
C TYR A 136 -40.57 -16.30 -9.20
N THR A 137 -40.90 -15.42 -10.15
CA THR A 137 -39.92 -14.72 -10.99
C THR A 137 -38.91 -13.95 -10.14
N GLN A 138 -39.40 -13.17 -9.16
CA GLN A 138 -38.52 -12.46 -8.23
C GLN A 138 -37.56 -13.40 -7.50
N LYS A 139 -38.03 -14.55 -7.00
CA LYS A 139 -37.16 -15.52 -6.32
C LYS A 139 -36.09 -16.10 -7.24
N VAL A 140 -36.43 -16.38 -8.50
CA VAL A 140 -35.46 -16.86 -9.50
C VAL A 140 -34.44 -15.77 -9.81
N ASP A 141 -34.86 -14.53 -9.98
CA ASP A 141 -33.98 -13.39 -10.25
C ASP A 141 -33.03 -13.15 -9.07
N PHE A 142 -33.52 -13.20 -7.83
CA PHE A 142 -32.66 -13.09 -6.64
C PHE A 142 -31.65 -14.24 -6.53
N ALA A 143 -32.05 -15.47 -6.87
CA ALA A 143 -31.13 -16.60 -6.90
C ALA A 143 -30.04 -16.41 -7.96
N LYS A 144 -30.40 -15.91 -9.14
CA LYS A 144 -29.47 -15.61 -10.23
C LYS A 144 -28.50 -14.47 -9.86
N LEU A 145 -29.02 -13.34 -9.37
CA LEU A 145 -28.22 -12.20 -8.92
C LEU A 145 -27.24 -12.61 -7.82
N ARG A 146 -27.68 -13.44 -6.87
CA ARG A 146 -26.79 -13.97 -5.82
C ARG A 146 -25.67 -14.81 -6.41
N SER A 147 -25.97 -15.67 -7.38
CA SER A 147 -24.95 -16.50 -8.04
C SER A 147 -23.95 -15.65 -8.82
N GLU A 148 -24.43 -14.65 -9.56
CA GLU A 148 -23.59 -13.73 -10.31
C GLU A 148 -22.71 -12.89 -9.36
N LEU A 149 -23.28 -12.38 -8.27
CA LEU A 149 -22.55 -11.63 -7.25
C LEU A 149 -21.44 -12.47 -6.61
N LEU A 150 -21.74 -13.69 -6.19
CA LEU A 150 -20.74 -14.60 -5.61
C LEU A 150 -19.63 -14.94 -6.62
N SER A 151 -19.99 -15.13 -7.89
CA SER A 151 -19.01 -15.40 -8.94
C SER A 151 -18.13 -14.17 -9.22
N ALA A 152 -18.71 -12.98 -9.28
CA ALA A 152 -18.00 -11.72 -9.48
C ALA A 152 -17.06 -11.41 -8.31
N ASP A 153 -17.57 -11.51 -7.07
CA ASP A 153 -16.80 -11.32 -5.84
C ASP A 153 -15.62 -12.30 -5.74
N SER A 154 -15.85 -13.59 -6.01
CA SER A 154 -14.75 -14.57 -6.04
C SER A 154 -13.72 -14.26 -7.12
N THR A 155 -14.15 -13.76 -8.28
CA THR A 155 -13.23 -13.40 -9.38
C THR A 155 -12.40 -12.18 -9.02
N GLU A 156 -13.02 -11.13 -8.49
CA GLU A 156 -12.36 -9.91 -8.04
C GLU A 156 -11.41 -10.16 -6.86
N SER A 157 -11.83 -10.97 -5.89
CA SER A 157 -10.98 -11.39 -4.77
C SER A 157 -9.73 -12.14 -5.27
N ASN A 158 -9.90 -13.03 -6.25
CA ASN A 158 -8.78 -13.76 -6.83
C ASN A 158 -7.84 -12.86 -7.64
N THR A 159 -8.36 -11.90 -8.42
CA THR A 159 -7.51 -10.98 -9.19
C THR A 159 -6.75 -10.03 -8.28
N THR A 160 -7.40 -9.46 -7.26
CA THR A 160 -6.76 -8.59 -6.26
C THR A 160 -5.70 -9.34 -5.47
N ARG A 161 -5.98 -10.57 -5.02
CA ARG A 161 -4.99 -11.43 -4.35
C ARG A 161 -3.78 -11.71 -5.24
N THR A 162 -4.01 -12.08 -6.50
CA THR A 162 -2.94 -12.34 -7.46
C THR A 162 -2.09 -11.10 -7.71
N ALA A 163 -2.71 -9.92 -7.85
CA ALA A 163 -2.00 -8.65 -7.99
C ALA A 163 -1.18 -8.33 -6.74
N HIS A 164 -1.74 -8.54 -5.55
CA HIS A 164 -1.04 -8.33 -4.29
C HIS A 164 0.19 -9.25 -4.14
N GLU A 165 0.06 -10.53 -4.47
CA GLU A 165 1.18 -11.48 -4.45
C GLU A 165 2.27 -11.09 -5.46
N ARG A 166 1.91 -10.65 -6.67
CA ARG A 166 2.86 -10.13 -7.67
C ARG A 166 3.59 -8.89 -7.17
N LEU A 167 2.87 -7.89 -6.67
CA LEU A 167 3.48 -6.66 -6.14
C LEU A 167 4.41 -6.94 -4.95
N THR A 168 4.01 -7.85 -4.07
CA THR A 168 4.85 -8.27 -2.93
C THR A 168 6.16 -8.89 -3.41
N ASN A 169 6.10 -9.76 -4.43
CA ASN A 169 7.28 -10.36 -5.04
C ASN A 169 8.18 -9.31 -5.72
N ASP A 170 7.59 -8.34 -6.42
CA ASP A 170 8.36 -7.28 -7.07
C ASP A 170 9.02 -6.33 -6.07
N ILE A 171 8.34 -6.00 -4.96
CA ILE A 171 8.92 -5.27 -3.83
C ILE A 171 10.11 -6.03 -3.25
N ALA A 172 9.99 -7.34 -3.04
CA ALA A 172 11.10 -8.16 -2.52
C ALA A 172 12.29 -8.18 -3.50
N LYS A 173 12.03 -8.32 -4.81
CA LYS A 173 13.08 -8.26 -5.85
C LYS A 173 13.76 -6.91 -5.89
N LEU A 174 13.00 -5.82 -5.87
CA LEU A 174 13.52 -4.45 -5.86
C LEU A 174 14.36 -4.20 -4.60
N SER A 175 13.88 -4.62 -3.44
CA SER A 175 14.61 -4.49 -2.18
C SER A 175 15.96 -5.21 -2.21
N ASN A 176 16.00 -6.44 -2.75
CA ASN A 176 17.25 -7.19 -2.90
C ASN A 176 18.21 -6.50 -3.88
N ARG A 177 17.73 -6.05 -5.05
CA ARG A 177 18.57 -5.31 -6.02
C ARG A 177 19.15 -4.04 -5.41
N LEU A 178 18.33 -3.27 -4.71
CA LEU A 178 18.75 -2.03 -4.06
C LEU A 178 19.82 -2.31 -2.99
N ARG A 179 19.66 -3.39 -2.23
CA ARG A 179 20.66 -3.84 -1.24
C ARG A 179 21.97 -4.25 -1.92
N ASP A 180 21.91 -4.96 -3.03
CA ASP A 180 23.08 -5.37 -3.80
C ASP A 180 23.82 -4.15 -4.40
N GLU A 181 23.07 -3.18 -4.94
CA GLU A 181 23.62 -1.92 -5.45
C GLU A 181 24.25 -1.07 -4.34
N ILE A 182 23.60 -0.96 -3.17
CA ILE A 182 24.20 -0.28 -2.01
C ILE A 182 25.48 -0.99 -1.58
N SER A 183 25.48 -2.32 -1.50
CA SER A 183 26.68 -3.07 -1.10
C SER A 183 27.81 -2.90 -2.12
N ARG A 184 27.48 -2.90 -3.42
CA ARG A 184 28.46 -2.69 -4.50
C ARG A 184 29.02 -1.27 -4.49
N THR A 185 28.17 -0.26 -4.37
CA THR A 185 28.61 1.14 -4.31
C THR A 185 29.44 1.39 -3.05
N GLN A 186 29.05 0.85 -1.90
CA GLN A 186 29.83 0.93 -0.67
C GLN A 186 31.21 0.27 -0.81
N ALA A 187 31.29 -0.91 -1.44
CA ALA A 187 32.57 -1.56 -1.72
C ALA A 187 33.44 -0.72 -2.68
N SER A 188 32.85 -0.15 -3.72
CA SER A 188 33.53 0.73 -4.67
C SER A 188 34.09 1.97 -3.99
N VAL A 189 33.31 2.64 -3.15
CA VAL A 189 33.75 3.84 -2.41
C VAL A 189 34.87 3.49 -1.43
N ARG A 190 34.77 2.35 -0.73
CA ARG A 190 35.86 1.90 0.15
C ARG A 190 37.15 1.63 -0.61
N LEU A 191 37.07 1.01 -1.79
CA LEU A 191 38.24 0.79 -2.63
C LEU A 191 38.83 2.11 -3.11
N ASP A 192 38.00 3.03 -3.59
CA ASP A 192 38.40 4.35 -4.07
C ASP A 192 39.14 5.14 -2.98
N LEU A 193 38.59 5.20 -1.76
CA LEU A 193 39.24 5.83 -0.61
C LEU A 193 40.58 5.15 -0.24
N ASN A 194 40.65 3.83 -0.35
CA ASN A 194 41.90 3.11 -0.06
C ASN A 194 42.97 3.38 -1.11
N LEU A 195 42.60 3.43 -2.40
CA LEU A 195 43.52 3.78 -3.48
C LEU A 195 43.98 5.23 -3.35
N GLU A 196 43.07 6.16 -3.06
CA GLU A 196 43.39 7.57 -2.86
C GLU A 196 44.29 7.78 -1.65
N LYS A 197 44.06 7.06 -0.54
CA LYS A 197 44.96 7.06 0.61
C LYS A 197 46.35 6.51 0.25
N GLY A 198 46.41 5.49 -0.60
CA GLY A 198 47.65 4.96 -1.16
C GLY A 198 48.40 6.03 -1.97
N ARG A 199 47.70 6.68 -2.90
CA ARG A 199 48.23 7.76 -3.75
C ARG A 199 48.76 8.93 -2.92
N ILE A 200 48.00 9.42 -1.94
CA ILE A 200 48.44 10.49 -1.04
C ILE A 200 49.72 10.09 -0.29
N ARG A 201 49.82 8.83 0.14
CA ARG A 201 51.02 8.32 0.82
C ARG A 201 52.22 8.27 -0.13
N GLU A 202 52.04 7.79 -1.35
CA GLU A 202 53.10 7.75 -2.37
C GLU A 202 53.57 9.16 -2.73
N GLU A 203 52.65 10.11 -2.89
CA GLU A 203 52.97 11.53 -3.12
C GLU A 203 53.71 12.14 -1.93
N ALA A 204 53.29 11.85 -0.70
CA ALA A 204 53.97 12.33 0.51
C ALA A 204 55.40 11.78 0.62
N VAL A 205 55.61 10.48 0.34
CA VAL A 205 56.96 9.88 0.31
C VAL A 205 57.80 10.50 -0.81
N GLY A 206 57.20 10.73 -1.98
CA GLY A 206 57.88 11.40 -3.10
C GLY A 206 58.31 12.83 -2.76
N GLN A 207 57.48 13.58 -2.01
CA GLN A 207 57.86 14.90 -1.50
C GLN A 207 58.96 14.81 -0.44
N GLU A 208 58.89 13.84 0.48
CA GLU A 208 59.92 13.62 1.50
C GLU A 208 61.30 13.32 0.87
N LEU A 209 61.34 12.52 -0.20
CA LEU A 209 62.56 12.25 -0.95
C LEU A 209 63.13 13.52 -1.61
N LYS A 210 62.28 14.32 -2.26
CA LYS A 210 62.70 15.59 -2.86
C LYS A 210 63.27 16.55 -1.81
N ILE A 211 62.66 16.60 -0.62
CA ILE A 211 63.17 17.40 0.50
C ILE A 211 64.55 16.92 0.92
N LYS A 212 64.76 15.61 1.11
CA LYS A 212 66.07 15.04 1.47
C LYS A 212 67.14 15.29 0.39
N GLU A 213 66.78 15.17 -0.89
CA GLU A 213 67.68 15.53 -1.99
C GLU A 213 68.08 17.02 -1.93
N THR A 214 67.13 17.92 -1.65
CA THR A 214 67.46 19.35 -1.49
C THR A 214 68.28 19.62 -0.24
N GLU A 215 68.01 18.93 0.87
CA GLU A 215 68.77 19.02 2.12
C GLU A 215 70.23 18.63 1.90
N THR A 216 70.47 17.47 1.25
CA THR A 216 71.84 17.03 0.92
C THR A 216 72.56 17.97 -0.04
N LYS A 217 71.87 18.57 -1.03
CA LYS A 217 72.45 19.61 -1.90
C LYS A 217 72.84 20.86 -1.10
N ILE A 218 72.00 21.30 -0.17
CA ILE A 218 72.31 22.43 0.71
C ILE A 218 73.54 22.11 1.55
N GLU A 219 73.63 20.92 2.14
CA GLU A 219 74.81 20.50 2.91
C GLU A 219 76.10 20.51 2.07
N GLN A 220 76.02 20.03 0.82
CA GLN A 220 77.14 20.07 -0.13
C GLN A 220 77.55 21.51 -0.46
N GLU A 221 76.59 22.39 -0.74
CA GLU A 221 76.85 23.82 -1.00
C GLU A 221 77.46 24.50 0.23
N VAL A 222 76.99 24.19 1.44
CA VAL A 222 77.53 24.70 2.70
C VAL A 222 78.97 24.23 2.92
N ALA A 223 79.26 22.95 2.66
CA ALA A 223 80.63 22.41 2.73
C ALA A 223 81.55 23.10 1.72
N ALA A 224 81.10 23.29 0.48
CA ALA A 224 81.85 23.99 -0.55
C ALA A 224 82.09 25.47 -0.20
N LEU A 225 81.10 26.15 0.39
CA LEU A 225 81.26 27.52 0.88
C LEU A 225 82.25 27.60 2.04
N ARG A 226 82.25 26.62 2.93
CA ARG A 226 83.21 26.52 4.04
C ARG A 226 84.64 26.33 3.52
N GLU A 227 84.85 25.45 2.55
CA GLU A 227 86.15 25.25 1.91
C GLU A 227 86.65 26.54 1.24
N LYS A 228 85.79 27.22 0.47
CA LYS A 228 86.12 28.52 -0.12
C LYS A 228 86.47 29.57 0.95
N LEU A 229 85.78 29.58 2.08
CA LEU A 229 86.08 30.48 3.20
C LEU A 229 87.45 30.17 3.81
N GLU A 230 87.78 28.89 4.03
CA GLU A 230 89.08 28.48 4.52
C GLU A 230 90.19 28.85 3.51
N GLN A 231 89.97 28.64 2.22
CA GLN A 231 90.89 29.06 1.17
C GLN A 231 91.13 30.58 1.18
N VAL A 232 90.07 31.39 1.31
CA VAL A 232 90.18 32.86 1.41
C VAL A 232 90.94 33.26 2.68
N LYS A 233 90.73 32.58 3.81
CA LYS A 233 91.51 32.79 5.05
C LYS A 233 92.99 32.48 4.84
N PHE A 234 93.34 31.36 4.21
CA PHE A 234 94.73 31.04 3.89
C PHE A 234 95.37 32.04 2.92
N GLN A 235 94.65 32.46 1.89
CA GLN A 235 95.12 33.46 0.93
C GLN A 235 95.39 34.80 1.62
N THR A 236 94.46 35.27 2.46
CA THR A 236 94.64 36.52 3.23
C THR A 236 95.79 36.43 4.21
N LEU A 237 95.99 35.31 4.90
CA LEU A 237 97.18 35.06 5.73
C LEU A 237 98.47 35.07 4.90
N GLN A 238 98.47 34.51 3.70
CA GLN A 238 99.63 34.52 2.81
C GLN A 238 99.98 35.95 2.32
N TRP A 239 98.97 36.75 1.94
CA TRP A 239 99.17 38.16 1.61
C TRP A 239 99.69 38.95 2.81
N LEU A 240 99.15 38.72 4.00
CA LEU A 240 99.62 39.35 5.24
C LEU A 240 101.11 39.04 5.46
N MET A 241 101.51 37.77 5.37
CA MET A 241 102.92 37.37 5.48
C MET A 241 103.79 38.02 4.40
N GLY A 242 103.31 38.10 3.16
CA GLY A 242 104.01 38.80 2.07
C GLY A 242 104.23 40.28 2.33
N VAL A 243 103.20 40.99 2.80
CA VAL A 243 103.28 42.43 3.15
C VAL A 243 104.19 42.65 4.35
N CYS A 244 104.07 41.85 5.42
CA CYS A 244 104.96 41.94 6.58
C CYS A 244 106.43 41.69 6.20
N THR A 245 106.71 40.67 5.37
CA THR A 245 108.06 40.36 4.90
C THR A 245 108.60 41.46 3.98
N GLY A 246 107.77 42.00 3.08
CA GLY A 246 108.14 43.12 2.22
C GLY A 246 108.44 44.40 3.01
N PHE A 247 107.63 44.72 4.02
CA PHE A 247 107.88 45.86 4.92
C PHE A 247 109.17 45.68 5.73
N ALA A 248 109.41 44.48 6.27
CA ALA A 248 110.66 44.16 6.95
C ALA A 248 111.88 44.30 6.02
N ALA A 249 111.78 43.85 4.76
CA ALA A 249 112.83 44.00 3.77
C ALA A 249 113.11 45.48 3.41
N LEU A 250 112.06 46.30 3.28
CA LEU A 250 112.20 47.75 3.06
C LEU A 250 112.84 48.45 4.26
N LEU A 251 112.46 48.11 5.50
CA LEU A 251 113.09 48.64 6.71
C LEU A 251 114.58 48.29 6.76
N LEU A 252 114.94 47.03 6.48
CA LEU A 252 116.35 46.62 6.40
C LEU A 252 117.09 47.32 5.26
N GLY A 253 116.45 47.50 4.11
CA GLY A 253 116.99 48.25 2.98
C GLY A 253 117.24 49.72 3.30
N ALA A 254 116.29 50.38 3.97
CA ALA A 254 116.41 51.77 4.41
C ALA A 254 117.47 51.93 5.50
N TRP A 255 117.52 51.01 6.48
CA TRP A 255 118.56 50.97 7.50
C TRP A 255 119.95 50.87 6.88
N ARG A 256 120.10 50.03 5.84
CA ARG A 256 121.35 49.89 5.09
C ARG A 256 121.74 51.12 4.27
N LEU A 257 120.78 51.96 3.86
CA LEU A 257 121.04 53.18 3.07
C LEU A 257 121.34 54.40 3.97
N LEU A 258 120.94 54.35 5.24
CA LEU A 258 121.13 55.41 6.23
C LEU A 258 122.41 55.24 7.08
N MET A 259 123.05 54.06 7.04
CA MET A 259 124.40 53.80 7.57
C MET A 259 125.45 53.84 6.46
#